data_AF-A0A2D7SQB1-F1
#
_entry.id   AF-A0A2D7SQB1-F1
#
_cell.length_a   1.000
_cell.length_b   1.000
_cell.length_c   1.000
_cell.angle_alpha   90.00
_cell.angle_beta   90.00
_cell.angle_gamma   90.00
#
_symmetry.space_group_name_H-M   'P 1'
#
loop_
_entity.id
_entity.type
_entity.pdbx_description
1 polymer ?
#
loop_
_entity_poly.entity_id
_entity_poly.type
_entity_poly.pdbx_seq_one_letter_code
_entity_poly.pdbx_strand_id
1 'polypeptide(L)'
;MKILVTGGTGLIGKKLISKLNQNPNNKISILSRSKIKNYKFKQFYWNPKFNEIDEKSLIGIDCIIHLAGENIFNLWTKKKKKNYL
;
A
#
# COMPACT_ATOMS: atom_id res chain seq x y z
N MET A 1 -15.59 -8.64 -1.66
CA MET A 1 -14.79 -8.03 -2.75
C MET A 1 -13.30 -8.32 -2.54
N LYS A 2 -12.53 -8.43 -3.62
CA LYS A 2 -11.06 -8.49 -3.62
C LYS A 2 -10.50 -7.07 -3.76
N ILE A 3 -9.84 -6.60 -2.72
CA ILE A 3 -9.37 -5.22 -2.58
C ILE A 3 -7.85 -5.21 -2.53
N LEU A 4 -7.22 -4.42 -3.40
CA LEU A 4 -5.78 -4.21 -3.42
C LEU A 4 -5.46 -2.83 -2.86
N VAL A 5 -4.59 -2.76 -1.85
CA VAL A 5 -4.25 -1.50 -1.16
C VAL A 5 -2.76 -1.20 -1.32
N THR A 6 -2.40 -0.06 -1.90
CA THR A 6 -1.02 0.45 -1.83
C THR A 6 -0.85 1.28 -0.56
N GLY A 7 0.32 1.26 0.08
CA GLY A 7 0.53 2.02 1.33
C GLY A 7 -0.27 1.48 2.53
N GLY A 8 -0.75 0.23 2.46
CA GLY A 8 -1.56 -0.42 3.50
C GLY A 8 -0.87 -0.53 4.87
N THR A 9 0.46 -0.42 4.91
CA THR A 9 1.28 -0.47 6.13
C THR A 9 1.46 0.90 6.81
N GLY A 10 1.03 1.98 6.14
CA GLY A 10 1.08 3.35 6.65
C GLY A 10 0.00 3.66 7.69
N LEU A 11 0.03 4.89 8.22
CA LEU A 11 -0.87 5.36 9.27
C LEU A 11 -2.36 5.19 8.87
N ILE A 12 -2.73 5.72 7.70
CA ILE A 12 -4.10 5.64 7.18
C ILE A 12 -4.43 4.22 6.74
N GLY A 13 -3.50 3.57 6.02
CA GLY A 13 -3.69 2.22 5.48
C GLY A 13 -4.05 1.18 6.53
N LYS A 14 -3.36 1.20 7.69
CA LYS A 14 -3.64 0.27 8.80
C LYS A 14 -5.08 0.41 9.32
N LYS A 15 -5.56 1.64 9.50
CA LYS A 15 -6.90 1.91 10.03
C LYS A 15 -7.99 1.55 9.01
N LEU A 16 -7.75 1.87 7.74
CA LEU A 16 -8.63 1.47 6.64
C LEU A 16 -8.76 -0.05 6.53
N ILE A 17 -7.63 -0.76 6.51
CA ILE A 17 -7.61 -2.22 6.39
C ILE A 17 -8.32 -2.88 7.58
N SER A 18 -8.11 -2.37 8.80
CA SER A 18 -8.84 -2.84 9.98
C SER A 18 -10.35 -2.71 9.79
N LYS A 19 -10.83 -1.58 9.27
CA LYS A 19 -12.26 -1.35 9.01
C LYS A 19 -12.81 -2.25 7.91
N LEU A 20 -12.09 -2.37 6.79
CA LEU A 20 -12.48 -3.23 5.67
C LEU A 20 -12.54 -4.71 6.07
N ASN A 21 -11.64 -5.15 6.95
CA ASN A 21 -11.57 -6.52 7.45
C ASN A 21 -12.71 -6.88 8.42
N GLN A 22 -13.57 -5.93 8.81
CA GLN A 22 -14.78 -6.22 9.59
C GLN A 22 -15.83 -6.94 8.75
N ASN A 23 -15.80 -6.80 7.42
CA ASN A 23 -16.68 -7.53 6.53
C ASN A 23 -15.98 -8.83 6.07
N PRO A 24 -16.51 -10.02 6.42
CA PRO A 24 -15.88 -11.30 6.07
C PRO A 24 -15.83 -11.58 4.56
N ASN A 25 -16.67 -10.90 3.77
CA ASN A 25 -16.67 -11.05 2.31
C ASN A 25 -15.52 -10.29 1.63
N ASN A 26 -14.74 -9.49 2.39
CA ASN A 26 -13.60 -8.75 1.87
C ASN A 26 -12.32 -9.59 1.92
N LYS A 27 -11.65 -9.70 0.78
CA LYS A 27 -10.32 -10.29 0.64
C LYS A 27 -9.33 -9.17 0.34
N ILE A 28 -8.48 -8.84 1.31
CA ILE A 28 -7.58 -7.69 1.24
C ILE A 28 -6.17 -8.18 0.93
N SER A 29 -5.53 -7.55 -0.05
CA SER A 29 -4.11 -7.71 -0.36
C SER A 29 -3.41 -6.34 -0.40
N ILE A 30 -2.10 -6.33 -0.16
CA ILE A 30 -1.31 -5.09 -0.07
C ILE A 30 -0.20 -5.08 -1.11
N LEU A 31 -0.01 -3.94 -1.78
CA LEU A 31 1.19 -3.64 -2.55
C LEU A 31 2.19 -2.87 -1.68
N SER A 32 3.39 -3.41 -1.55
CA SER A 32 4.46 -2.81 -0.76
C SER A 32 5.82 -2.94 -1.43
N ARG A 33 6.66 -1.90 -1.26
CA ARG A 33 8.06 -1.90 -1.74
C ARG A 33 8.94 -2.87 -0.96
N SER A 34 8.51 -3.24 0.23
CA SER A 34 9.18 -4.22 1.08
C SER A 34 8.15 -5.13 1.74
N LYS A 35 8.47 -6.42 1.86
CA LYS A 35 7.62 -7.39 2.56
C LYS A 35 7.86 -7.28 4.07
N ILE A 36 6.78 -7.11 4.84
CA ILE A 36 6.82 -7.25 6.29
C ILE A 36 6.69 -8.74 6.63
N LYS A 37 7.64 -9.29 7.37
CA LYS A 37 7.59 -10.68 7.83
C LYS A 37 6.39 -10.87 8.78
N ASN A 38 5.70 -12.01 8.67
CA ASN A 38 4.55 -12.36 9.52
C ASN A 38 3.38 -11.36 9.51
N TYR A 39 3.15 -10.68 8.38
CA TYR A 39 2.03 -9.76 8.26
C TYR A 39 0.70 -10.51 8.03
N LYS A 40 -0.39 -10.02 8.63
CA LYS A 40 -1.72 -10.65 8.60
C LYS A 40 -2.33 -10.77 7.19
N PHE A 41 -1.97 -9.87 6.28
CA PHE A 41 -2.53 -9.79 4.94
C PHE A 41 -1.52 -10.20 3.87
N LYS A 42 -2.01 -10.76 2.75
CA LYS A 42 -1.18 -11.11 1.61
C LYS A 42 -0.48 -9.85 1.07
N GLN A 43 0.83 -9.94 0.85
CA GLN A 43 1.65 -8.85 0.35
C GLN A 43 2.22 -9.20 -1.03
N PHE A 44 2.08 -8.27 -1.95
CA PHE A 44 2.68 -8.30 -3.27
C PHE A 44 3.77 -7.24 -3.37
N TYR A 45 4.81 -7.55 -4.14
CA TYR A 45 5.88 -6.60 -4.41
C TYR A 45 5.43 -5.59 -5.46
N TRP A 46 5.83 -4.33 -5.26
CA TRP A 46 5.83 -3.33 -6.31
C TRP A 46 6.87 -2.25 -6.02
N ASN A 47 7.36 -1.61 -7.07
CA ASN A 47 8.24 -0.47 -6.96
C ASN A 47 7.91 0.55 -8.05
N PRO A 48 7.16 1.63 -7.71
CA PRO A 48 6.78 2.63 -8.70
C PRO A 48 7.98 3.39 -9.27
N LYS A 49 9.12 3.42 -8.56
CA LYS A 49 10.35 4.07 -9.06
C LYS A 49 10.94 3.32 -10.26
N PHE A 50 10.81 2.00 -10.29
CA PHE A 50 11.32 1.15 -11.37
C PHE A 50 10.20 0.62 -12.28
N ASN A 51 8.97 1.10 -12.09
CA ASN A 51 7.77 0.60 -12.78
C ASN A 51 7.59 -0.92 -12.66
N GLU A 52 8.00 -1.49 -11.53
CA GLU A 52 7.90 -2.92 -11.25
C GLU A 52 6.64 -3.22 -10.44
N ILE A 53 5.91 -4.26 -10.83
CA ILE A 53 4.75 -4.75 -10.09
C ILE A 53 4.64 -6.26 -10.25
N ASP A 54 4.29 -6.96 -9.18
CA ASP A 54 3.88 -8.36 -9.28
C ASP A 54 2.51 -8.42 -9.97
N GLU A 55 2.47 -8.83 -11.24
CA GLU A 55 1.23 -8.91 -12.04
C GLU A 55 0.16 -9.78 -11.37
N LYS A 56 0.56 -10.77 -10.56
CA LYS A 56 -0.38 -11.62 -9.81
C LYS A 56 -1.18 -10.82 -8.77
N SER A 57 -0.74 -9.61 -8.44
CA SER A 57 -1.48 -8.71 -7.55
C SER A 57 -2.76 -8.17 -8.16
N LEU A 58 -2.88 -8.15 -9.49
CA LEU A 58 -4.01 -7.57 -10.22
C LEU A 58 -5.10 -8.60 -10.57
N ILE A 59 -4.81 -9.90 -10.41
CA ILE A 59 -5.69 -10.97 -10.86
C ILE A 59 -7.01 -10.97 -10.08
N GLY A 60 -8.10 -10.64 -10.79
CA GLY A 60 -9.46 -10.65 -10.26
C GLY A 60 -9.69 -9.65 -9.13
N ILE A 61 -8.96 -8.54 -9.10
CA ILE A 61 -9.21 -7.44 -8.16
C ILE A 61 -10.47 -6.68 -8.57
N ASP A 62 -11.34 -6.41 -7.60
CA ASP A 62 -12.56 -5.61 -7.82
C ASP A 62 -12.30 -4.12 -7.61
N CYS A 63 -11.36 -3.77 -6.73
CA CYS A 63 -11.08 -2.39 -6.32
C CYS A 63 -9.61 -2.20 -5.92
N ILE A 64 -9.00 -1.10 -6.37
CA ILE A 64 -7.67 -0.66 -5.97
C ILE A 64 -7.80 0.63 -5.15
N ILE A 65 -7.20 0.65 -3.96
CA ILE A 65 -7.11 1.82 -3.10
C ILE A 65 -5.64 2.25 -3.03
N HIS A 66 -5.33 3.41 -3.61
CA HIS A 66 -3.97 3.93 -3.66
C HIS A 66 -3.68 4.87 -2.48
N LEU A 67 -3.00 4.37 -1.44
CA LEU A 67 -2.53 5.20 -0.30
C LEU A 67 -1.00 5.28 -0.21
N ALA A 68 -0.28 4.73 -1.18
CA ALA A 68 1.15 4.93 -1.24
C ALA A 68 1.48 6.39 -1.54
N GLY A 69 2.38 6.94 -0.74
CA GLY A 69 2.83 8.31 -0.80
C GLY A 69 3.92 8.51 0.26
N GLU A 70 4.43 9.73 0.34
CA GLU A 70 5.44 10.08 1.34
C GLU A 70 4.83 10.91 2.47
N ASN A 71 5.35 10.73 3.68
CA ASN A 71 4.92 11.53 4.82
C ASN A 71 5.47 12.96 4.69
N ILE A 72 4.57 13.94 4.53
CA ILE A 72 4.88 15.36 4.45
C ILE A 72 5.02 16.04 5.83
N PHE A 73 4.56 15.41 6.92
CA PHE A 73 4.63 15.95 8.28
C PHE A 73 6.04 15.90 8.91
N ASN A 74 7.06 15.45 8.19
CA ASN A 74 8.45 15.46 8.66
C ASN A 74 9.16 16.76 8.27
N LEU A 75 10.22 17.11 9.02
CA LEU A 75 11.05 18.28 8.78
C LEU A 75 11.45 18.45 7.29
N TRP A 76 11.25 19.64 6.75
CA TRP A 76 11.57 19.97 5.36
C TRP A 76 13.06 20.31 5.19
N THR A 77 13.89 19.29 5.04
CA THR A 77 15.32 19.46 4.73
C THR A 77 15.52 19.90 3.28
N LYS A 78 16.69 20.50 2.98
CA LYS A 78 17.07 20.86 1.59
C LYS A 78 16.97 19.65 0.64
N LYS A 79 17.40 18.47 1.10
CA LYS A 79 17.31 17.21 0.34
C LYS A 79 15.85 16.83 0.03
N LYS A 80 14.95 16.99 1.00
CA LYS A 80 13.53 16.66 0.82
C LYS A 80 12.84 17.65 -0.13
N LYS A 81 13.13 18.95 -0.01
CA LYS A 81 12.62 19.98 -0.94
C LYS A 81 12.98 19.65 -2.39
N LYS A 82 14.24 19.32 -2.69
CA LYS A 82 14.72 18.98 -4.05
C LYS A 82 13.96 17.81 -4.72
N ASN A 83 13.35 16.92 -3.94
CA ASN A 83 12.60 15.79 -4.48
C ASN A 83 11.15 16.14 -4.86
N TYR A 84 10.62 17.28 -4.39
CA TYR A 84 9.20 17.65 -4.51
C TYR A 84 8.95 19.08 -5.02
N LEU A 85 10.00 19.91 -5.09
CA LEU A 85 10.04 21.28 -5.60
C LEU A 85 11.18 21.37 -6.62
#